data_AF-A0A117I972-F1
#
_entry.id   AF-A0A117I972-F1
#
_cell.length_a   1.000
_cell.length_b   1.000
_cell.length_c   1.000
_cell.angle_alpha   90.00
_cell.angle_beta   90.00
_cell.angle_gamma   90.00
#
_symmetry.space_group_name_H-M   'P 1'
#
loop_
_entity.id
_entity.type
_entity.pdbx_description
1 polymer ?
#
loop_
_entity_poly.entity_id
_entity_poly.type
_entity_poly.pdbx_seq_one_letter_code
_entity_poly.pdbx_strand_id
1 'polypeptide(L)' 'MSYRGDQTEQLAPGTRLGPDAHGVMHEITSARYDEATDTTKVTTRKLEVTGQRLRFQGGHE' A
#
# COMPACT_ATOMS: atom_id res chain seq x y z
N MET A 1 -5.98 -4.82 4.84
CA MET A 1 -6.85 -4.69 3.65
C MET A 1 -7.27 -6.10 3.21
N SER A 2 -8.43 -6.25 2.58
CA SER A 2 -8.92 -7.55 2.10
C SER A 2 -9.34 -7.44 0.65
N TYR A 3 -8.94 -8.43 -0.14
CA TYR A 3 -9.21 -8.51 -1.57
C TYR A 3 -9.95 -9.82 -1.86
N ARG A 4 -10.78 -9.83 -2.90
CA ARG A 4 -11.54 -11.03 -3.28
C ARG A 4 -10.71 -11.97 -4.15
N GLY A 5 -10.85 -13.27 -3.93
CA GLY A 5 -10.09 -14.32 -4.58
C GLY A 5 -8.66 -14.46 -4.06
N ASP A 6 -7.93 -15.40 -4.65
CA ASP A 6 -6.50 -15.56 -4.41
C ASP A 6 -5.73 -14.50 -5.20
N GLN A 7 -5.16 -13.54 -4.47
CA GLN A 7 -4.31 -12.48 -5.00
C GLN A 7 -2.94 -12.51 -4.33
N THR A 8 -2.57 -13.61 -3.68
CA THR A 8 -1.30 -13.72 -2.94
C THR A 8 -0.07 -13.49 -3.83
N GLU A 9 -0.12 -13.91 -5.09
CA GLU A 9 0.95 -13.66 -6.07
C GLU A 9 1.10 -12.17 -6.43
N GLN A 10 -0.03 -11.47 -6.60
CA GLN A 10 -0.04 -10.04 -6.95
C GLN A 10 0.29 -9.15 -5.74
N LEU A 11 -0.08 -9.62 -4.55
CA LEU A 11 0.04 -8.92 -3.29
C LEU A 11 1.18 -9.51 -2.44
N ALA A 12 2.27 -9.92 -3.10
CA ALA A 12 3.42 -10.48 -2.41
C ALA A 12 4.06 -9.48 -1.43
N PRO A 13 4.70 -9.97 -0.35
CA PRO A 13 5.52 -9.12 0.52
C PRO A 13 6.59 -8.36 -0.27
N GLY A 14 6.76 -7.06 0.02
CA GLY A 14 7.65 -6.15 -0.70
C GLY A 14 6.97 -5.40 -1.85
N THR A 15 5.75 -5.79 -2.25
CA THR A 15 4.97 -5.02 -3.21
C THR A 15 4.60 -3.66 -2.61
N ARG A 16 4.88 -2.59 -3.36
CA ARG A 16 4.52 -1.22 -2.99
C ARG A 16 3.15 -0.89 -3.54
N LEU A 17 2.25 -0.54 -2.64
CA LEU A 17 0.96 0.04 -2.98
C LEU A 17 1.12 1.54 -3.18
N GLY A 18 0.26 2.12 -4.02
CA GLY A 18 0.23 3.55 -4.26
C GLY A 18 -0.05 4.38 -2.99
N PRO A 19 0.11 5.71 -3.08
CA PRO A 19 -0.17 6.58 -1.95
C PRO A 19 -1.65 6.50 -1.57
N ASP A 20 -1.95 6.44 -0.28
CA ASP A 20 -3.33 6.58 0.19
C ASP A 20 -3.82 8.04 0.09
N ALA A 21 -5.06 8.29 0.51
CA ALA A 21 -5.69 9.61 0.46
C ALA A 21 -4.88 10.72 1.19
N HIS A 22 -4.00 10.35 2.11
CA HIS A 22 -3.10 11.24 2.83
C HIS A 22 -1.68 11.33 2.23
N GLY A 23 -1.43 10.69 1.09
CA GLY A 23 -0.14 10.70 0.42
C GLY A 23 0.90 9.74 1.03
N VAL A 24 0.52 8.85 1.94
CA VAL A 24 1.45 7.89 2.55
C VAL A 24 1.56 6.66 1.67
N MET A 25 2.78 6.23 1.40
CA MET A 25 3.06 5.02 0.64
C MET A 25 2.90 3.80 1.56
N HIS A 26 2.41 2.69 1.02
CA HIS A 26 2.27 1.45 1.79
C HIS A 26 3.06 0.33 1.13
N GLU A 27 3.70 -0.50 1.93
CA GLU A 27 4.35 -1.71 1.44
C GLU A 27 3.69 -2.93 2.07
N ILE A 28 3.40 -3.93 1.25
CA ILE A 28 2.85 -5.19 1.73
C ILE A 28 3.92 -5.94 2.53
N THR A 29 3.59 -6.34 3.75
CA THR A 29 4.46 -7.17 4.59
C THR A 29 4.03 -8.62 4.61
N SER A 30 2.74 -8.88 4.40
CA SER A 30 2.18 -10.22 4.36
C SER A 30 0.88 -10.23 3.56
N ALA A 31 0.66 -11.28 2.78
CA ALA A 31 -0.61 -11.60 2.18
C ALA A 31 -0.94 -13.06 2.46
N ARG A 32 -2.20 -13.33 2.82
CA ARG A 32 -2.69 -14.68 3.11
C ARG A 32 -4.06 -14.86 2.48
N TYR A 33 -4.17 -15.86 1.62
CA TYR A 33 -5.45 -16.30 1.09
C TYR A 33 -6.22 -17.11 2.13
N ASP A 34 -7.51 -16.82 2.24
CA ASP A 34 -8.49 -17.52 3.05
C ASP A 34 -9.53 -18.13 2.11
N GLU A 35 -9.47 -19.45 1.94
CA GLU A 35 -10.36 -20.19 1.04
C GLU A 35 -11.79 -20.23 1.57
N ALA A 36 -11.98 -20.20 2.89
CA ALA A 36 -13.32 -20.27 3.49
C ALA A 36 -14.16 -19.02 3.16
N THR A 37 -13.51 -17.86 3.01
CA THR A 37 -14.18 -16.62 2.63
C THR A 37 -13.87 -16.16 1.21
N ASP A 38 -13.09 -16.91 0.43
CA ASP A 38 -12.59 -16.52 -0.91
C ASP A 38 -11.95 -15.12 -0.88
N THR A 39 -11.09 -14.85 0.11
CA THR A 39 -10.46 -13.53 0.26
C THR A 39 -8.99 -13.61 0.62
N THR A 40 -8.19 -12.73 0.02
CA THR A 40 -6.81 -12.48 0.42
C THR A 40 -6.75 -11.35 1.44
N LYS A 41 -6.29 -11.65 2.66
CA LYS A 41 -5.99 -10.67 3.69
C LYS A 41 -4.56 -10.17 3.52
N VAL A 42 -4.40 -8.86 3.49
CA VAL A 42 -3.12 -8.19 3.29
C VAL A 42 -2.82 -7.27 4.46
N THR A 43 -1.62 -7.45 5.00
CA THR A 43 -1.02 -6.57 6.00
C THR A 43 -0.01 -5.68 5.30
N THR A 44 -0.11 -4.38 5.54
CA THR A 44 0.81 -3.39 5.00
C THR A 44 1.50 -2.65 6.13
N ARG A 45 2.72 -2.16 5.86
CA ARG A 45 3.39 -1.16 6.68
C ARG A 45 3.39 0.18 5.97
N LYS A 46 3.28 1.25 6.75
CA LYS A 46 3.43 2.60 6.25
C LYS A 46 4.90 2.83 5.90
N LEU A 47 5.16 3.19 4.66
CA LEU A 47 6.40 3.81 4.25
C LEU A 47 6.18 5.32 4.42
N GLU A 48 6.50 5.82 5.61
CA GLU A 48 6.56 7.26 5.82
C GLU A 48 7.61 7.81 4.85
N VAL A 49 7.20 8.64 3.90
CA VAL A 49 8.13 9.48 3.16
C VAL A 49 8.59 10.55 4.15
N THR A 50 9.52 10.18 5.03
CA THR A 50 10.22 11.13 5.89
C THR A 50 11.07 12.01 4.99
N GLY A 51 10.52 13.09 4.45
CA GLY A 51 11.35 14.12 3.85
C GLY A 51 10.81 15.00 2.75
N GLN A 52 9.52 15.06 2.43
CA GLN A 52 9.02 16.15 1.58
C GLN A 52 7.57 16.46 2.00
N ARG A 53 7.34 17.42 2.92
CA ARG A 53 7.28 18.83 2.53
C ARG A 53 7.71 19.00 1.06
N LEU A 54 6.83 18.60 0.14
CA LEU A 54 6.76 19.24 -1.16
C LEU A 54 6.60 20.73 -0.82
N ARG A 55 7.73 21.42 -0.70
CA ARG A 55 7.74 22.86 -0.79
C ARG A 55 7.04 23.12 -2.10
N PHE A 56 5.95 23.87 -2.05
CA PHE A 56 5.50 24.67 -3.19
C PHE A 56 6.76 25.36 -3.73
N GLN A 57 7.35 24.80 -4.79
CA GLN A 57 8.42 25.44 -5.52
C GLN A 57 7.73 26.50 -6.37
N GLY A 58 7.81 27.75 -5.91
CA GLY A 58 7.68 28.96 -6.71
C GLY A 58 6.55 28.98 -7.74
N GLY A 59 5.37 29.44 -7.32
CA GLY A 59 4.46 30.14 -8.20
C GLY A 59 4.42 31.61 -7.79
N HIS A 60 5.54 32.31 -7.94
CA HIS A 60 5.53 33.76 -8.08
C HIS A 60 5.82 34.02 -9.55
N GLU A 61 4.77 34.31 -10.30
CA GLU A 61 4.69 35.31 -11.37
C GLU A 61 3.23 35.43 -11.84
#